data_AF-A0AAN0KAQ9-F1
#
_entry.id   AF-A0AAN0KAQ9-F1
#
_cell.length_a   1.000
_cell.length_b   1.000
_cell.length_c   1.000
_cell.angle_alpha   90.00
_cell.angle_beta   90.00
_cell.angle_gamma   90.00
#
_symmetry.space_group_name_H-M   'P 1'
#
loop_
_entity.id
_entity.type
_entity.pdbx_description
1 polymer ?
#
loop_
_entity_poly.entity_id
_entity_poly.type
_entity_poly.pdbx_seq_one_letter_code
_entity_poly.pdbx_strand_id
1 'polypeptide(L)'
;MNQDRLLAIQSKLKRMALLLNIGGYPDWANGLVELSNRVVVSPDAARTDLLGLYGGMGSLNDLLLYKDGVLLFDENEELDRLRTEVFDLASYA
;
A
#
# COMPACT_ATOMS: atom_id res chain seq x y z
N MET A 1 8.73 -13.84 -7.50
CA MET A 1 9.41 -13.03 -6.47
C MET A 1 10.03 -13.95 -5.42
N ASN A 2 11.21 -13.65 -4.89
CA ASN A 2 11.82 -14.46 -3.80
C ASN A 2 11.20 -14.14 -2.43
N GLN A 3 11.45 -14.98 -1.42
CA GLN A 3 10.80 -14.89 -0.12
C GLN A 3 11.07 -13.57 0.63
N ASP A 4 12.32 -13.08 0.63
CA ASP A 4 12.68 -11.81 1.29
C ASP A 4 11.90 -10.62 0.71
N ARG A 5 11.74 -10.61 -0.62
CA ARG A 5 10.97 -9.58 -1.32
C ARG A 5 9.49 -9.62 -0.98
N LEU A 6 8.90 -10.82 -0.87
CA LEU A 6 7.50 -10.96 -0.47
C LEU A 6 7.26 -10.43 0.95
N LEU A 7 8.16 -10.73 1.88
CA LEU A 7 8.09 -10.23 3.25
C LEU A 7 8.29 -8.71 3.33
N ALA A 8 9.20 -8.16 2.51
CA ALA A 8 9.39 -6.73 2.39
C ALA A 8 8.11 -6.01 1.89
N ILE A 9 7.47 -6.53 0.84
CA ILE A 9 6.19 -5.99 0.35
C ILE A 9 5.11 -6.10 1.43
N GLN A 10 4.96 -7.27 2.07
CA GLN A 10 3.96 -7.48 3.11
C GLN A 10 4.10 -6.47 4.25
N SER A 11 5.31 -6.27 4.78
CA SER A 11 5.55 -5.34 5.90
C SER A 11 5.22 -3.89 5.52
N LYS A 12 5.55 -3.47 4.30
CA LYS A 12 5.24 -2.13 3.78
C LYS A 12 3.75 -1.92 3.60
N LEU A 13 3.04 -2.90 3.03
CA LEU A 13 1.58 -2.84 2.90
C LEU A 13 0.88 -2.71 4.27
N LYS A 14 1.37 -3.44 5.29
CA LYS A 14 0.86 -3.31 6.66
C LYS A 14 1.13 -1.92 7.24
N ARG A 15 2.28 -1.30 6.93
CA ARG A 15 2.58 0.07 7.36
C ARG A 15 1.69 1.09 6.66
N MET A 16 1.48 0.95 5.36
CA MET A 16 0.54 1.79 4.60
C MET A 16 -0.89 1.69 5.16
N ALA A 17 -1.34 0.48 5.51
CA ALA A 17 -2.65 0.29 6.14
C ALA A 17 -2.79 1.03 7.48
N LEU A 18 -1.73 1.06 8.28
CA LEU A 18 -1.72 1.84 9.53
C LEU A 18 -1.84 3.35 9.26
N LEU A 19 -1.10 3.88 8.29
CA LEU A 19 -1.17 5.30 7.90
C LEU A 19 -2.58 5.67 7.40
N LEU A 20 -3.20 4.79 6.60
CA LEU A 20 -4.57 4.96 6.12
C LEU A 20 -5.58 4.98 7.27
N ASN A 21 -5.42 4.12 8.27
CA ASN A 21 -6.26 4.15 9.47
C ASN A 21 -6.08 5.46 10.27
N ILE A 22 -4.86 5.97 10.38
CA ILE A 22 -4.59 7.27 11.04
C ILE A 22 -5.29 8.41 10.29
N GLY A 23 -5.28 8.39 8.96
CA GLY A 23 -5.97 9.35 8.11
C GLY A 23 -7.48 9.12 7.96
N GLY A 24 -8.07 8.15 8.68
CA GLY A 24 -9.52 7.92 8.64
C GLY A 24 -10.04 7.17 7.41
N TYR A 25 -9.20 6.37 6.75
CA TYR A 25 -9.55 5.53 5.60
C TYR A 25 -9.55 4.02 5.94
N PRO A 26 -10.45 3.53 6.83
CA PRO A 26 -10.43 2.16 7.31
C PRO A 26 -10.71 1.12 6.21
N ASP A 27 -11.54 1.44 5.22
CA ASP A 27 -11.84 0.51 4.11
C ASP A 27 -10.59 0.24 3.25
N TRP A 28 -9.83 1.30 2.94
CA TRP A 28 -8.54 1.18 2.26
C TRP A 28 -7.52 0.43 3.11
N ALA A 29 -7.47 0.73 4.42
CA ALA A 29 -6.57 0.04 5.34
C ALA A 29 -6.85 -1.47 5.38
N ASN A 30 -8.11 -1.88 5.48
CA ASN A 30 -8.51 -3.28 5.48
C ASN A 30 -8.14 -3.98 4.17
N GLY A 31 -8.39 -3.33 3.02
CA GLY A 31 -7.99 -3.86 1.71
C GLY A 31 -6.48 -4.09 1.59
N LEU A 32 -5.66 -3.16 2.10
CA LEU A 32 -4.20 -3.34 2.11
C LEU A 32 -3.75 -4.45 3.07
N VAL A 33 -4.40 -4.63 4.22
CA VAL A 33 -4.10 -5.74 5.14
C VAL A 33 -4.39 -7.08 4.46
N GLU A 34 -5.56 -7.23 3.83
CA GLU A 34 -5.93 -8.44 3.09
C GLU A 34 -4.92 -8.72 1.98
N LEU A 35 -4.56 -7.71 1.18
CA LEU A 35 -3.56 -7.83 0.13
C LEU A 35 -2.19 -8.25 0.70
N SER A 36 -1.77 -7.68 1.84
CA SER A 36 -0.49 -8.03 2.49
C SER A 36 -0.40 -9.51 2.88
N ASN A 37 -1.51 -10.10 3.30
CA ASN A 37 -1.57 -11.53 3.64
C ASN A 37 -1.53 -12.38 2.36
N ARG A 38 -2.20 -11.94 1.28
CA ARG A 38 -2.19 -12.65 0.00
C ARG A 38 -0.84 -12.63 -0.70
N VAL A 39 -0.03 -11.57 -0.55
CA VAL A 39 1.31 -11.48 -1.18
C VAL A 39 2.21 -12.68 -0.84
N VAL A 40 2.10 -13.25 0.36
CA VAL A 40 2.91 -14.41 0.76
C VAL A 40 2.24 -15.76 0.46
N VAL A 41 0.92 -15.79 0.22
CA VAL A 41 0.14 -17.00 -0.04
C VAL A 41 -0.01 -17.27 -1.54
N SER A 42 -0.31 -16.23 -2.32
CA SER A 42 -0.54 -16.28 -3.77
C SER A 42 0.14 -15.11 -4.48
N PRO A 43 1.48 -15.10 -4.56
CA PRO A 43 2.26 -13.93 -4.99
C PRO A 43 1.89 -13.36 -6.37
N ASP A 44 1.63 -14.20 -7.37
CA ASP A 44 1.37 -13.74 -8.74
C ASP A 44 -0.01 -13.08 -8.89
N ALA A 45 -1.03 -13.65 -8.23
CA ALA A 45 -2.36 -13.06 -8.18
C ALA A 45 -2.35 -11.76 -7.37
N ALA A 46 -1.73 -11.77 -6.19
CA ALA A 46 -1.61 -10.60 -5.33
C ALA A 46 -0.82 -9.47 -6.01
N ARG A 47 0.21 -9.79 -6.82
CA ARG A 47 0.96 -8.80 -7.60
C ARG A 47 0.08 -8.09 -8.61
N THR A 48 -0.78 -8.82 -9.32
CA THR A 48 -1.70 -8.23 -10.30
C THR A 48 -2.66 -7.26 -9.62
N ASP A 49 -3.29 -7.69 -8.53
CA ASP A 49 -4.20 -6.85 -7.75
C ASP A 49 -3.49 -5.61 -7.18
N LEU A 50 -2.27 -5.80 -6.65
CA LEU A 50 -1.45 -4.72 -6.09
C LEU A 50 -1.10 -3.67 -7.13
N LEU A 51 -0.60 -4.07 -8.31
CA LEU A 51 -0.26 -3.14 -9.37
C LEU A 51 -1.51 -2.43 -9.93
N GLY A 52 -2.67 -3.10 -9.89
CA GLY A 52 -3.96 -2.51 -10.24
C GLY A 52 -4.33 -1.30 -9.37
N LEU A 53 -3.86 -1.23 -8.11
CA LEU A 53 -4.15 -0.09 -7.22
C LEU A 53 -3.45 1.22 -7.65
N TYR A 54 -2.41 1.15 -8.48
CA TYR A 54 -1.62 2.31 -8.91
C TYR A 54 -2.15 2.98 -10.18
N GLY A 55 -3.19 2.43 -10.81
CA GLY A 55 -3.74 2.94 -12.07
C GLY A 55 -5.22 3.32 -11.96
N GLY A 56 -5.67 4.23 -12.83
CA GLY A 56 -7.07 4.68 -12.91
C GLY A 56 -7.38 5.94 -12.10
N MET A 57 -8.63 6.40 -12.18
CA MET A 57 -9.13 7.56 -11.45
C MET A 57 -9.52 7.14 -10.02
N GLY A 58 -9.01 7.84 -9.00
CA GLY A 58 -9.23 7.44 -7.61
C GLY A 58 -8.32 6.29 -7.18
N SER A 59 -7.15 6.18 -7.82
CA SER A 59 -6.14 5.20 -7.51
C SER A 59 -5.52 5.47 -6.15
N LEU A 60 -4.76 4.50 -5.65
CA LEU A 60 -3.99 4.66 -4.42
C LEU A 60 -3.06 5.88 -4.45
N ASN A 61 -2.59 6.29 -5.64
CA ASN A 61 -1.72 7.45 -5.83
C ASN A 61 -2.42 8.79 -5.58
N ASP A 62 -3.74 8.85 -5.74
CA ASP A 62 -4.51 10.09 -5.60
C ASP A 62 -4.84 10.40 -4.13
N LEU A 63 -4.58 9.45 -3.21
CA LEU A 63 -5.00 9.55 -1.81
C LEU A 63 -4.02 10.39 -1.00
N LEU A 64 -4.54 11.44 -0.36
CA LEU A 64 -3.86 12.26 0.64
C LEU A 64 -4.55 12.11 1.99
N LEU A 65 -3.75 11.93 3.04
CA LEU A 65 -4.23 11.73 4.41
C LEU A 65 -4.52 13.08 5.07
N TYR A 66 -5.74 13.22 5.56
CA TYR A 66 -6.18 14.33 6.38
C TYR A 66 -6.76 13.84 7.69
N LYS A 67 -6.65 14.66 8.73
CA LYS A 67 -7.35 14.43 9.99
C LYS A 67 -7.89 15.76 10.50
N ASP A 68 -9.19 15.80 10.77
CA ASP A 68 -9.88 17.00 11.25
C ASP A 68 -9.65 18.24 10.36
N GLY A 69 -9.57 18.02 9.04
CA GLY A 69 -9.32 19.07 8.04
C GLY A 69 -7.86 19.52 7.90
N VAL A 70 -6.94 18.91 8.65
CA VAL A 70 -5.50 19.20 8.61
C VAL A 70 -4.77 18.13 7.79
N LEU A 71 -3.89 18.54 6.88
CA LEU A 71 -3.03 17.64 6.13
C LEU A 71 -1.99 17.00 7.06
N LEU A 72 -1.91 15.67 7.03
CA LEU A 72 -0.92 14.91 7.80
C LEU A 72 0.40 14.83 7.01
N PHE A 73 1.25 15.86 7.11
CA PHE A 73 2.42 16.01 6.23
C PHE A 73 3.38 14.82 6.30
N ASP A 74 3.81 14.44 7.52
CA ASP A 74 4.80 13.38 7.73
C ASP A 74 4.25 12.01 7.29
N GLU A 75 2.98 11.73 7.58
CA GLU A 75 2.31 10.50 7.17
C GLU A 75 2.13 10.41 5.66
N ASN A 76 1.84 11.52 4.99
CA ASN A 76 1.74 11.55 3.52
C ASN A 76 3.11 11.36 2.86
N GLU A 77 4.16 11.98 3.39
CA GLU A 77 5.53 11.76 2.91
C GLU A 77 5.95 10.29 3.09
N GLU A 78 5.61 9.68 4.22
CA GLU A 78 5.86 8.26 4.44
C GLU A 78 5.05 7.38 3.48
N LEU A 79 3.76 7.68 3.32
CA LEU A 79 2.88 6.93 2.43
C LEU A 79 3.35 6.99 0.98
N ASP A 80 3.81 8.15 0.51
CA ASP A 80 4.36 8.34 -0.83
C ASP A 80 5.63 7.49 -1.05
N ARG A 81 6.59 7.55 -0.13
CA ARG A 81 7.79 6.70 -0.18
C ARG A 81 7.44 5.21 -0.22
N LEU A 82 6.52 4.77 0.64
CA LEU A 82 6.09 3.37 0.70
C LEU A 82 5.41 2.92 -0.59
N ARG A 83 4.61 3.78 -1.23
CA ARG A 83 4.01 3.50 -2.55
C ARG A 83 5.08 3.24 -3.60
N THR A 84 6.07 4.11 -3.70
CA THR A 84 7.18 3.92 -4.66
C THR A 84 7.92 2.62 -4.39
N GLU A 85 8.32 2.37 -3.14
CA GLU A 85 9.04 1.15 -2.77
C GLU A 85 8.23 -0.12 -3.06
N VAL A 86 6.94 -0.13 -2.74
CA VAL A 86 6.06 -1.27 -3.01
C VAL A 86 5.88 -1.47 -4.51
N PHE A 87 5.70 -0.39 -5.28
CA PHE A 87 5.59 -0.47 -6.73
C PHE A 87 6.85 -1.05 -7.37
N ASP A 88 8.04 -0.59 -6.97
CA ASP A 88 9.31 -1.10 -7.50
C ASP A 88 9.50 -2.57 -7.13
N LEU A 89 9.21 -2.92 -5.87
CA LEU A 89 9.25 -4.31 -5.41
C LEU A 89 8.20 -5.17 -6.10
N ALA A 90 7.07 -4.66 -6.55
CA ALA A 90 6.08 -5.44 -7.29
C ALA A 90 6.41 -5.51 -8.79
N SER A 91 6.92 -4.45 -9.40
CA SER A 91 7.02 -4.29 -10.85
C SER A 91 8.18 -5.05 -11.48
N TYR A 92 9.38 -5.02 -10.90
CA TYR A 92 10.58 -5.55 -11.56
C TYR A 92 10.85 -7.01 -11.18
N ALA A 93 10.34 -7.99 -11.93
CA ALA A 93 10.56 -9.42 -11.66
C ALA A 93 12.02 -9.85 -11.89
#